data_AF-A0A7K0CJG4-F1
#
_entry.id   AF-A0A7K0CJG4-F1
#
_cell.length_a   1.000
_cell.length_b   1.000
_cell.length_c   1.000
_cell.angle_alpha   90.00
_cell.angle_beta   90.00
_cell.angle_gamma   90.00
#
_symmetry.space_group_name_H-M   'P 1'
#
loop_
_entity.id
_entity.type
_entity.pdbx_description
1 polymer ?
#
loop_
_entity_poly.entity_id
_entity_poly.type
_entity_poly.pdbx_seq_one_letter_code
_entity_poly.pdbx_strand_id
1 'polypeptide(L)'
;MRHIPPAVATAAVLVLTLLTACTGEDPAAAPVPTGGPAQNPAKAVAVEHSLSEGLSFPVERYEISDADQRILERALDTLARRCMDRYGLDYVPAHVAKATNAGPYTYLYGVDDPVVAAEYGYMDPRGLDPAAYRPARARELTEDEQLVMYGIQEELDTGELPTTLEESEAMKGPVFHGKQVPVTGCMGDSQLRINRPDKGWIDPTSLGSLQEDAAQEADDDPRVKALLGEWSACMAGHGYRVKSPLTARDELKVNGDRKLKQAIRAAVQDVACKTETDLVKRWAAVDAEYQKKVIGEHRDYLRKLTEQQRETVQRAREVLGPQ
;
A
#
# COMPACT_ATOMS: atom_id res chain seq x y z
N MET A 1 54.90 12.55 39.24
CA MET A 1 55.80 12.49 38.07
C MET A 1 55.09 13.21 36.94
N ARG A 2 55.25 14.53 36.76
CA ARG A 2 56.23 15.24 35.88
C ARG A 2 56.24 14.62 34.48
N HIS A 3 55.85 15.31 33.40
CA HIS A 3 56.39 16.58 32.92
C HIS A 3 55.40 17.46 32.11
N ILE A 4 55.63 18.78 32.14
CA ILE A 4 55.06 19.85 31.29
C ILE A 4 56.24 20.46 30.44
N PRO A 5 56.06 21.50 29.57
CA PRO A 5 55.99 21.53 28.09
C PRO A 5 57.21 22.24 27.44
N PRO A 6 57.12 22.74 26.18
CA PRO A 6 56.81 24.17 25.89
C PRO A 6 55.84 24.34 24.67
N ALA A 7 55.05 25.38 24.39
CA ALA A 7 54.98 26.84 24.61
C ALA A 7 55.14 27.62 23.27
N VAL A 8 54.21 28.57 23.02
CA VAL A 8 54.33 29.81 22.20
C VAL A 8 54.15 29.64 20.66
N ALA A 9 53.48 30.47 19.84
CA ALA A 9 53.00 31.86 19.93
C ALA A 9 51.81 32.16 18.97
N THR A 10 51.10 33.24 19.31
CA THR A 10 50.14 34.06 18.56
C THR A 10 50.67 34.69 17.26
N ALA A 11 49.81 34.87 16.25
CA ALA A 11 49.81 36.06 15.38
C ALA A 11 48.46 36.20 14.63
N ALA A 12 47.70 37.23 14.98
CA ALA A 12 46.61 37.77 14.18
C ALA A 12 47.19 38.69 13.10
N VAL A 13 46.66 38.61 11.88
CA VAL A 13 46.95 39.59 10.81
C VAL A 13 45.63 40.11 10.25
N LEU A 14 45.32 41.35 10.62
CA LEU A 14 44.40 42.25 9.92
C LEU A 14 45.04 42.62 8.57
N VAL A 15 44.29 42.55 7.48
CA VAL A 15 44.64 43.24 6.24
C VAL A 15 43.50 44.20 5.89
N LEU A 16 43.75 45.48 6.17
CA LEU A 16 43.10 46.62 5.52
C LEU A 16 43.68 46.73 4.10
N THR A 17 42.82 46.82 3.08
CA THR A 17 43.22 47.36 1.78
C THR A 17 42.32 48.54 1.41
N LEU A 18 42.98 49.70 1.33
CA LEU A 18 42.48 50.98 0.86
C LEU A 18 42.45 51.03 -0.68
N LEU A 19 41.53 51.87 -1.16
CA LEU A 19 41.23 52.25 -2.53
C LEU A 19 42.44 52.57 -3.42
N THR A 20 42.36 52.15 -4.69
CA THR A 20 42.95 52.87 -5.82
C THR A 20 41.92 52.99 -6.95
N ALA A 21 41.73 54.25 -7.38
CA ALA A 21 40.90 54.64 -8.50
C ALA A 21 41.65 54.44 -9.83
N CYS A 22 40.95 54.00 -10.87
CA CYS A 22 41.32 54.23 -12.26
C CYS A 22 40.06 54.55 -13.06
N THR A 23 40.03 55.78 -13.57
CA THR A 23 39.17 56.28 -14.64
C THR A 23 39.56 55.64 -15.97
N GLY A 24 38.58 55.17 -16.75
CA GLY A 24 38.76 54.73 -18.13
C GLY A 24 37.48 54.97 -18.92
N GLU A 25 37.59 55.80 -19.96
CA GLU A 25 36.52 56.21 -20.88
C GLU A 25 36.28 55.17 -21.99
N ASP A 26 35.05 55.16 -22.52
CA ASP A 26 34.30 54.19 -23.34
C ASP A 26 34.94 53.63 -24.64
N PRO A 27 34.37 52.52 -25.20
CA PRO A 27 33.39 52.72 -26.29
C PRO A 27 32.17 51.77 -26.28
N ALA A 28 31.00 52.38 -26.51
CA ALA A 28 29.83 51.92 -27.27
C ALA A 28 29.45 50.41 -27.22
N ALA A 29 28.33 50.14 -26.54
CA ALA A 29 27.59 48.89 -26.62
C ALA A 29 27.13 48.57 -28.05
N ALA A 30 27.51 47.38 -28.54
CA ALA A 30 26.85 46.74 -29.68
C ALA A 30 25.51 46.11 -29.21
N PRO A 31 24.41 46.18 -29.99
CA PRO A 31 23.16 45.55 -29.61
C PRO A 31 23.26 44.01 -29.76
N VAL A 32 22.94 43.29 -28.70
CA VAL A 32 22.76 41.83 -28.71
C VAL A 32 21.50 41.50 -29.53
N PRO A 33 21.54 40.56 -30.49
CA PRO A 33 20.35 40.16 -31.22
C PRO A 33 19.47 39.32 -30.30
N THR A 34 18.31 39.88 -29.92
CA THR A 34 17.24 39.14 -29.23
C THR A 34 16.70 38.07 -30.18
N GLY A 35 17.07 36.82 -29.90
CA GLY A 35 16.53 35.63 -30.53
C GLY A 35 15.02 35.53 -30.36
N GLY A 36 14.37 34.98 -31.39
CA GLY A 36 12.92 34.88 -31.54
C GLY A 36 12.22 34.04 -30.47
N PRO A 37 10.87 34.03 -30.48
CA PRO A 37 10.07 33.47 -29.41
C PRO A 37 10.34 31.98 -29.22
N ALA A 38 10.60 31.62 -27.96
CA ALA A 38 10.70 30.26 -27.48
C ALA A 38 9.47 29.45 -27.93
N GLN A 39 9.74 28.29 -28.52
CA GLN A 39 8.73 27.33 -28.90
C GLN A 39 8.00 26.86 -27.63
N ASN A 40 6.67 26.97 -27.64
CA ASN A 40 5.78 26.53 -26.56
C ASN A 40 6.12 25.08 -26.15
N PRO A 41 6.20 24.77 -24.84
CA PRO A 41 6.21 23.38 -24.43
C PRO A 41 4.90 22.75 -24.91
N ALA A 42 5.03 21.53 -25.45
CA ALA A 42 3.95 20.74 -25.97
C ALA A 42 2.75 20.77 -25.02
N LYS A 43 1.57 20.88 -25.61
CA LYS A 43 0.27 20.74 -24.95
C LYS A 43 0.26 19.35 -24.30
N ALA A 44 0.62 19.26 -23.03
CA ALA A 44 0.47 18.06 -22.23
C ALA A 44 -1.01 17.66 -22.34
N VAL A 45 -1.27 16.49 -22.87
CA VAL A 45 -2.61 15.89 -22.79
C VAL A 45 -2.92 15.84 -21.31
N ALA A 46 -3.93 16.62 -20.88
CA ALA A 46 -4.44 16.54 -19.52
C ALA A 46 -5.09 15.17 -19.39
N VAL A 47 -4.31 14.18 -18.98
CA VAL A 47 -4.85 12.98 -18.39
C VAL A 47 -5.53 13.49 -17.11
N GLU A 48 -6.85 13.33 -17.00
CA GLU A 48 -7.62 13.75 -15.82
C GLU A 48 -7.82 12.60 -14.82
N HIS A 49 -7.29 11.43 -15.16
CA HIS A 49 -7.55 10.14 -14.54
C HIS A 49 -6.25 9.40 -14.23
N SER A 50 -6.27 8.45 -13.30
CA SER A 50 -5.11 7.60 -13.05
C SER A 50 -4.75 6.78 -14.30
N LEU A 51 -3.45 6.64 -14.59
CA LEU A 51 -3.00 5.81 -15.72
C LEU A 51 -3.29 4.31 -15.50
N SER A 52 -3.54 3.87 -14.26
CA SER A 52 -4.01 2.52 -13.95
C SER A 52 -5.54 2.38 -13.94
N GLU A 53 -6.28 3.47 -14.18
CA GLU A 53 -7.74 3.41 -14.23
C GLU A 53 -8.21 2.49 -15.36
N GLY A 54 -9.11 1.57 -15.03
CA GLY A 54 -9.66 0.60 -15.98
C GLY A 54 -8.72 -0.56 -16.32
N LEU A 55 -7.55 -0.67 -15.69
CA LEU A 55 -6.80 -1.92 -15.72
C LEU A 55 -7.63 -3.05 -15.11
N SER A 56 -7.34 -4.27 -15.53
CA SER A 56 -7.93 -5.49 -14.98
C SER A 56 -6.90 -6.59 -15.07
N PHE A 57 -6.82 -7.43 -14.05
CA PHE A 57 -5.79 -8.47 -13.97
C PHE A 57 -6.41 -9.87 -14.01
N PRO A 58 -5.80 -10.83 -14.74
CA PRO A 58 -6.33 -12.19 -14.86
C PRO A 58 -6.61 -12.91 -13.54
N VAL A 59 -5.85 -12.60 -12.49
CA VAL A 59 -5.97 -13.27 -11.18
C VAL A 59 -7.22 -12.86 -10.39
N GLU A 60 -7.75 -11.65 -10.63
CA GLU A 60 -8.86 -11.07 -9.85
C GLU A 60 -10.14 -11.90 -9.89
N ARG A 61 -10.33 -12.69 -10.94
CA ARG A 61 -11.45 -13.62 -11.06
C ARG A 61 -11.49 -14.70 -9.97
N TYR A 62 -10.39 -14.88 -9.25
CA TYR A 62 -10.23 -15.84 -8.15
C TYR A 62 -10.21 -15.16 -6.79
N GLU A 63 -10.25 -13.84 -6.74
CA GLU A 63 -10.42 -13.07 -5.51
C GLU A 63 -11.88 -13.09 -5.07
N ILE A 64 -12.10 -12.92 -3.77
CA ILE A 64 -13.45 -12.73 -3.25
C ILE A 64 -13.97 -11.35 -3.65
N SER A 65 -15.19 -11.29 -4.18
CA SER A 65 -15.78 -10.01 -4.58
C SER A 65 -16.05 -9.10 -3.37
N ASP A 66 -15.99 -7.78 -3.53
CA ASP A 66 -16.35 -6.81 -2.48
C ASP A 66 -17.76 -7.07 -1.90
N ALA A 67 -18.69 -7.52 -2.74
CA ALA A 67 -20.05 -7.82 -2.31
C ALA A 67 -20.10 -9.05 -1.41
N ASP A 68 -19.35 -10.08 -1.75
CA ASP A 68 -19.23 -11.30 -0.96
C ASP A 68 -18.43 -11.06 0.32
N GLN A 69 -17.36 -10.27 0.25
CA GLN A 69 -16.59 -9.83 1.42
C GLN A 69 -17.50 -9.12 2.45
N ARG A 70 -18.36 -8.19 2.00
CA ARG A 70 -19.36 -7.54 2.88
C ARG A 70 -20.38 -8.53 3.46
N ILE A 71 -20.68 -9.63 2.77
CA ILE A 71 -21.54 -10.69 3.31
C ILE A 71 -20.79 -11.45 4.41
N LEU A 72 -19.54 -11.83 4.17
CA LEU A 72 -18.70 -12.51 5.16
C LEU A 72 -18.53 -11.67 6.43
N GLU A 73 -18.15 -10.40 6.29
CA GLU A 73 -17.94 -9.48 7.42
C GLU A 73 -19.21 -9.34 8.28
N ARG A 74 -20.36 -9.08 7.65
CA ARG A 74 -21.63 -8.98 8.38
C ARG A 74 -22.01 -10.27 9.09
N ALA A 75 -21.73 -11.42 8.47
CA ALA A 75 -22.02 -12.72 9.07
C ALA A 75 -21.09 -12.99 10.28
N LEU A 76 -19.79 -12.71 10.15
CA LEU A 76 -18.81 -12.78 11.25
C LEU A 76 -19.24 -11.87 12.41
N ASP A 77 -19.58 -10.62 12.14
CA ASP A 77 -20.07 -9.67 13.14
C ASP A 77 -21.36 -10.12 13.81
N THR A 78 -22.24 -10.78 13.07
CA THR A 78 -23.49 -11.32 13.60
C THR A 78 -23.24 -12.49 14.55
N LEU A 79 -22.33 -13.41 14.20
CA LEU A 79 -21.94 -14.51 15.09
C LEU A 79 -21.18 -14.00 16.31
N ALA A 80 -20.26 -13.05 16.14
CA ALA A 80 -19.48 -12.47 17.23
C ALA A 80 -20.39 -11.78 18.24
N ARG A 81 -21.36 -10.96 17.79
CA ARG A 81 -22.38 -10.34 18.67
C ARG A 81 -23.19 -11.38 19.42
N ARG A 82 -23.77 -12.36 18.71
CA ARG A 82 -24.53 -13.46 19.35
C ARG A 82 -23.70 -14.22 20.39
N CYS A 83 -22.39 -14.33 20.19
CA CYS A 83 -21.48 -14.94 21.15
C CYS A 83 -21.25 -14.05 22.37
N MET A 84 -20.91 -12.77 22.17
CA MET A 84 -20.69 -11.79 23.24
C MET A 84 -21.93 -11.62 24.12
N ASP A 85 -23.13 -11.62 23.52
CA ASP A 85 -24.42 -11.53 24.21
C ASP A 85 -24.60 -12.66 25.27
N ARG A 86 -24.05 -13.86 25.03
CA ARG A 86 -24.12 -14.97 26.00
C ARG A 86 -23.38 -14.67 27.32
N TYR A 87 -22.44 -13.74 27.28
CA TYR A 87 -21.65 -13.28 28.41
C TYR A 87 -22.14 -11.95 28.97
N GLY A 88 -23.20 -11.37 28.39
CA GLY A 88 -23.78 -10.09 28.80
C GLY A 88 -22.97 -8.87 28.35
N LEU A 89 -22.15 -9.02 27.30
CA LEU A 89 -21.32 -7.96 26.75
C LEU A 89 -21.98 -7.38 25.47
N ASP A 90 -22.32 -6.10 25.51
CA ASP A 90 -22.89 -5.36 24.37
C ASP A 90 -21.79 -4.94 23.39
N TYR A 91 -21.45 -5.86 22.49
CA TYR A 91 -20.46 -5.64 21.44
C TYR A 91 -21.08 -4.95 20.22
N VAL A 92 -20.53 -3.79 19.87
CA VAL A 92 -20.84 -3.10 18.61
C VAL A 92 -19.65 -3.24 17.66
N PRO A 93 -19.80 -3.98 16.54
CA PRO A 93 -18.75 -4.09 15.54
C PRO A 93 -18.26 -2.74 15.03
N ALA A 94 -16.98 -2.68 14.72
CA ALA A 94 -16.42 -1.53 14.02
C ALA A 94 -17.08 -1.42 12.64
N HIS A 95 -17.46 -0.21 12.23
CA HIS A 95 -17.80 -0.01 10.83
C HIS A 95 -16.50 0.16 10.05
N VAL A 96 -16.30 -0.67 9.02
CA VAL A 96 -15.23 -0.43 8.05
C VAL A 96 -15.46 0.96 7.46
N ALA A 97 -14.46 1.84 7.57
CA ALA A 97 -14.52 3.15 6.93
C ALA A 97 -14.82 2.95 5.44
N LYS A 98 -15.52 3.91 4.81
CA LYS A 98 -15.79 3.85 3.36
C LYS A 98 -14.49 3.51 2.63
N ALA A 99 -14.57 2.53 1.72
CA ALA A 99 -13.49 2.27 0.78
C ALA A 99 -13.04 3.60 0.18
N THR A 100 -11.73 3.83 0.22
CA THR A 100 -11.11 5.02 -0.36
C THR A 100 -11.45 5.07 -1.84
N ASN A 101 -11.58 6.27 -2.43
CA ASN A 101 -11.67 6.40 -3.89
C ASN A 101 -10.38 5.98 -4.63
N ALA A 102 -9.33 5.54 -3.92
CA ALA A 102 -8.14 4.96 -4.52
C ALA A 102 -8.49 3.61 -5.17
N GLY A 103 -8.26 3.47 -6.46
CA GLY A 103 -8.46 2.22 -7.19
C GLY A 103 -7.54 1.10 -6.68
N PRO A 104 -7.83 -0.17 -6.98
CA PRO A 104 -7.11 -1.33 -6.42
C PRO A 104 -5.62 -1.34 -6.75
N TYR A 105 -5.19 -0.69 -7.83
CA TYR A 105 -3.78 -0.65 -8.27
C TYR A 105 -3.09 0.68 -8.01
N THR A 106 -3.67 1.52 -7.16
CA THR A 106 -3.06 2.79 -6.79
C THR A 106 -1.65 2.50 -6.25
N TYR A 107 -0.64 3.15 -6.84
CA TYR A 107 0.78 2.98 -6.54
C TYR A 107 1.44 1.68 -6.99
N LEU A 108 0.74 0.79 -7.71
CA LEU A 108 1.36 -0.43 -8.27
C LEU A 108 2.55 -0.09 -9.19
N TYR A 109 2.47 1.01 -9.94
CA TYR A 109 3.54 1.53 -10.81
C TYR A 109 4.10 2.88 -10.32
N GLY A 110 4.03 3.11 -9.00
CA GLY A 110 4.31 4.41 -8.38
C GLY A 110 3.18 5.42 -8.63
N VAL A 111 3.46 6.71 -8.44
CA VAL A 111 2.45 7.77 -8.66
C VAL A 111 2.03 7.80 -10.13
N ASP A 112 0.78 7.52 -10.41
CA ASP A 112 0.26 7.44 -11.78
C ASP A 112 -0.98 8.31 -12.01
N ASP A 113 -1.51 8.91 -10.94
CA ASP A 113 -2.61 9.85 -10.99
C ASP A 113 -2.08 11.30 -11.06
N PRO A 114 -2.45 12.07 -12.10
CA PRO A 114 -1.97 13.43 -12.31
C PRO A 114 -2.50 14.43 -11.26
N VAL A 115 -3.71 14.22 -10.72
CA VAL A 115 -4.27 15.05 -9.63
C VAL A 115 -3.51 14.77 -8.35
N VAL A 116 -3.26 13.50 -8.04
CA VAL A 116 -2.47 13.10 -6.87
C VAL A 116 -1.04 13.60 -6.97
N ALA A 117 -0.39 13.49 -8.14
CA ALA A 117 0.95 14.00 -8.35
C ALA A 117 1.03 15.52 -8.14
N ALA A 118 0.04 16.27 -8.62
CA ALA A 118 -0.02 17.72 -8.50
C ALA A 118 -0.30 18.20 -7.07
N GLU A 119 -1.11 17.46 -6.31
CA GLU A 119 -1.51 17.84 -4.95
C GLU A 119 -0.57 17.30 -3.87
N TYR A 120 -0.10 16.07 -4.01
CA TYR A 120 0.63 15.31 -2.99
C TYR A 120 2.03 14.88 -3.40
N GLY A 121 2.43 15.09 -4.67
CA GLY A 121 3.71 14.64 -5.17
C GLY A 121 3.85 13.12 -5.12
N TYR A 122 4.90 12.63 -4.45
CA TYR A 122 5.13 11.19 -4.22
C TYR A 122 4.48 10.63 -2.95
N MET A 123 3.65 11.41 -2.25
CA MET A 123 3.00 10.94 -1.03
C MET A 123 1.68 10.24 -1.33
N ASP A 124 1.47 9.09 -0.72
CA ASP A 124 0.17 8.42 -0.70
C ASP A 124 -0.80 9.19 0.23
N PRO A 125 -1.94 9.70 -0.28
CA PRO A 125 -2.97 10.32 0.54
C PRO A 125 -3.40 9.47 1.73
N ARG A 126 -3.30 8.13 1.61
CA ARG A 126 -3.57 7.17 2.68
C ARG A 126 -2.59 7.26 3.84
N GLY A 127 -1.33 7.55 3.55
CA GLY A 127 -0.29 7.76 4.57
C GLY A 127 -0.34 9.14 5.24
N LEU A 128 -1.07 10.09 4.66
CA LEU A 128 -1.12 11.48 5.14
C LEU A 128 -2.16 11.72 6.24
N ASP A 129 -3.24 10.94 6.24
CA ASP A 129 -4.23 10.95 7.32
C ASP A 129 -4.58 9.53 7.76
N PRO A 130 -3.68 8.83 8.48
CA PRO A 130 -3.94 7.47 8.94
C PRO A 130 -5.25 7.32 9.73
N ALA A 131 -5.74 8.40 10.35
CA ALA A 131 -7.00 8.39 11.09
C ALA A 131 -8.22 8.34 10.16
N ALA A 132 -8.18 8.96 8.98
CA ALA A 132 -9.20 8.82 7.95
C ALA A 132 -9.31 7.39 7.39
N TYR A 133 -8.26 6.57 7.55
CA TYR A 133 -8.19 5.19 7.04
C TYR A 133 -8.25 4.12 8.13
N ARG A 134 -8.32 4.51 9.42
CA ARG A 134 -8.60 3.55 10.50
C ARG A 134 -10.08 3.16 10.47
N PRO A 135 -10.43 1.88 10.69
CA PRO A 135 -11.81 1.49 10.92
C PRO A 135 -12.41 2.35 12.03
N ALA A 136 -13.57 2.95 11.77
CA ALA A 136 -14.24 3.77 12.75
C ALA A 136 -14.85 2.84 13.81
N ARG A 137 -14.11 2.66 14.91
CA ARG A 137 -14.63 1.98 16.11
C ARG A 137 -15.45 2.98 16.91
N ALA A 138 -16.66 2.59 17.31
CA ALA A 138 -17.50 3.41 18.19
C ALA A 138 -16.81 3.65 19.55
N ARG A 139 -16.03 2.69 20.02
CA ARG A 139 -15.13 2.75 21.18
C ARG A 139 -14.10 1.63 21.13
N GLU A 140 -13.05 1.73 21.94
CA GLU A 140 -12.16 0.60 22.19
C GLU A 140 -12.86 -0.48 23.05
N LEU A 141 -12.44 -1.73 22.86
CA LEU A 141 -12.90 -2.86 23.67
C LEU A 141 -12.29 -2.78 25.07
N THR A 142 -13.09 -3.07 26.10
CA THR A 142 -12.60 -3.26 27.48
C THR A 142 -11.75 -4.54 27.58
N GLU A 143 -11.00 -4.70 28.66
CA GLU A 143 -10.23 -5.94 28.91
C GLU A 143 -11.13 -7.18 28.91
N ASP A 144 -12.29 -7.10 29.57
CA ASP A 144 -13.30 -8.17 29.56
C ASP A 144 -13.80 -8.49 28.15
N GLU A 145 -14.04 -7.47 27.32
CA GLU A 145 -14.47 -7.66 25.95
C GLU A 145 -13.36 -8.24 25.08
N GLN A 146 -12.10 -7.84 25.28
CA GLN A 146 -10.96 -8.42 24.58
C GLN A 146 -10.78 -9.90 24.94
N LEU A 147 -10.91 -10.24 26.23
CA LEU A 147 -10.86 -11.62 26.72
C LEU A 147 -11.93 -12.48 26.05
N VAL A 148 -13.19 -12.04 26.05
CA VAL A 148 -14.29 -12.82 25.46
C VAL A 148 -14.25 -12.82 23.92
N MET A 149 -13.85 -11.71 23.30
CA MET A 149 -13.77 -11.56 21.85
C MET A 149 -12.69 -12.45 21.23
N TYR A 150 -11.49 -12.46 21.83
CA TYR A 150 -10.32 -13.11 21.24
C TYR A 150 -9.87 -14.37 21.98
N GLY A 151 -10.44 -14.66 23.16
CA GLY A 151 -10.07 -15.82 23.95
C GLY A 151 -8.64 -15.75 24.49
N ILE A 152 -8.03 -14.55 24.52
CA ILE A 152 -6.63 -14.35 24.91
C ILE A 152 -6.44 -14.83 26.34
N GLN A 153 -5.59 -15.83 26.52
CA GLN A 153 -5.05 -16.19 27.83
C GLN A 153 -3.62 -15.67 27.87
N GLU A 154 -3.25 -14.97 28.95
CA GLU A 154 -1.85 -14.59 29.20
C GLU A 154 -0.92 -15.83 29.29
N GLU A 155 -1.52 -17.01 29.52
CA GLU A 155 -0.87 -18.31 29.74
C GLU A 155 -1.16 -19.32 28.62
N LEU A 156 -1.50 -18.88 27.40
CA LEU A 156 -1.41 -19.75 26.21
C LEU A 156 0.08 -20.02 25.94
N ASP A 157 0.63 -20.90 26.77
CA ASP A 157 1.95 -21.47 26.74
C ASP A 157 2.09 -22.30 25.47
N THR A 158 2.41 -21.64 24.35
CA THR A 158 2.90 -22.20 23.07
C THR A 158 2.11 -23.36 22.43
N GLY A 159 0.93 -23.71 22.93
CA GLY A 159 0.08 -24.76 22.36
C GLY A 159 -0.48 -24.37 21.00
N GLU A 160 -0.64 -25.36 20.12
CA GLU A 160 -1.31 -25.20 18.82
C GLU A 160 -2.73 -24.67 19.04
N LEU A 161 -3.00 -23.46 18.53
CA LEU A 161 -4.37 -22.94 18.47
C LEU A 161 -5.22 -23.88 17.61
N PRO A 162 -6.47 -24.17 18.00
CA PRO A 162 -7.31 -25.05 17.19
C PRO A 162 -7.55 -24.41 15.84
N THR A 163 -7.39 -25.22 14.80
CA THR A 163 -7.58 -24.80 13.43
C THR A 163 -8.95 -25.17 12.90
N THR A 164 -9.64 -26.11 13.56
CA THR A 164 -11.01 -26.54 13.21
C THR A 164 -12.02 -26.23 14.31
N LEU A 165 -13.31 -26.22 13.95
CA LEU A 165 -14.38 -26.06 14.93
C LEU A 165 -14.42 -27.21 15.94
N GLU A 166 -14.17 -28.44 15.49
CA GLU A 166 -14.14 -29.63 16.33
C GLU A 166 -13.03 -29.54 17.40
N GLU A 167 -11.82 -29.15 17.00
CA GLU A 167 -10.70 -28.92 17.94
C GLU A 167 -11.05 -27.83 18.94
N SER A 168 -11.62 -26.72 18.46
CA SER A 168 -12.00 -25.59 19.31
C SER A 168 -13.08 -25.94 20.33
N GLU A 169 -14.03 -26.82 19.99
CA GLU A 169 -15.09 -27.27 20.90
C GLU A 169 -14.60 -28.33 21.90
N ALA A 170 -13.52 -29.07 21.58
CA ALA A 170 -12.88 -30.03 22.49
C ALA A 170 -11.93 -29.37 23.51
N MET A 171 -11.43 -28.17 23.22
CA MET A 171 -10.53 -27.40 24.08
C MET A 171 -11.28 -26.53 25.10
N LYS A 172 -10.62 -26.24 26.23
CA LYS A 172 -11.14 -25.32 27.25
C LYS A 172 -10.51 -23.95 27.08
N GLY A 173 -11.33 -22.94 26.77
CA GLY A 173 -10.91 -21.54 26.73
C GLY A 173 -10.85 -20.87 28.12
N PRO A 174 -10.83 -19.53 28.18
CA PRO A 174 -10.94 -18.80 29.44
C PRO A 174 -12.34 -18.89 30.04
N VAL A 175 -12.46 -18.64 31.35
CA VAL A 175 -13.76 -18.57 32.04
C VAL A 175 -14.07 -17.09 32.32
N PHE A 176 -15.25 -16.65 31.89
CA PHE A 176 -15.77 -15.31 32.16
C PHE A 176 -17.11 -15.42 32.88
N HIS A 177 -17.21 -14.82 34.08
CA HIS A 177 -18.40 -14.88 34.94
C HIS A 177 -18.97 -16.31 35.13
N GLY A 178 -18.08 -17.28 35.35
CA GLY A 178 -18.45 -18.68 35.57
C GLY A 178 -18.91 -19.44 34.31
N LYS A 179 -18.81 -18.83 33.12
CA LYS A 179 -19.10 -19.45 31.83
C LYS A 179 -17.82 -19.67 31.03
N GLN A 180 -17.73 -20.82 30.37
CA GLN A 180 -16.63 -21.15 29.47
C GLN A 180 -16.74 -20.28 28.20
N VAL A 181 -15.70 -19.49 27.90
CA VAL A 181 -15.50 -18.80 26.61
C VAL A 181 -14.88 -19.79 25.62
N PRO A 182 -15.21 -19.73 24.31
CA PRO A 182 -14.47 -20.47 23.30
C PRO A 182 -12.97 -20.19 23.40
N VAL A 183 -12.13 -21.21 23.19
CA VAL A 183 -10.66 -21.05 23.30
C VAL A 183 -10.11 -20.05 22.27
N THR A 184 -10.79 -19.87 21.14
CA THR A 184 -10.48 -18.89 20.10
C THR A 184 -11.23 -17.56 20.26
N GLY A 185 -11.98 -17.41 21.35
CA GLY A 185 -12.89 -16.30 21.57
C GLY A 185 -14.09 -16.27 20.61
N CYS A 186 -14.94 -15.27 20.77
CA CYS A 186 -16.11 -15.08 19.92
C CYS A 186 -15.75 -14.82 18.44
N MET A 187 -14.65 -14.13 18.15
CA MET A 187 -14.22 -13.88 16.77
C MET A 187 -13.70 -15.15 16.11
N GLY A 188 -12.84 -15.92 16.79
CA GLY A 188 -12.31 -17.16 16.25
C GLY A 188 -13.39 -18.23 16.08
N ASP A 189 -14.32 -18.38 17.03
CA ASP A 189 -15.49 -19.27 16.88
C ASP A 189 -16.34 -18.87 15.65
N SER A 190 -16.53 -17.57 15.43
CA SER A 190 -17.25 -17.06 14.25
C SER A 190 -16.54 -17.42 12.94
N GLN A 191 -15.21 -17.27 12.89
CA GLN A 191 -14.39 -17.63 11.74
C GLN A 191 -14.43 -19.14 11.46
N LEU A 192 -14.27 -19.98 12.49
CA LEU A 192 -14.33 -21.43 12.34
C LEU A 192 -15.70 -21.90 11.84
N ARG A 193 -16.80 -21.28 12.28
CA ARG A 193 -18.17 -21.61 11.82
C ARG A 193 -18.43 -21.22 10.38
N ILE A 194 -17.87 -20.09 9.90
CA ILE A 194 -18.07 -19.58 8.53
C ILE A 194 -17.10 -20.24 7.56
N ASN A 195 -15.81 -20.27 7.89
CA ASN A 195 -14.78 -20.83 7.02
C ASN A 195 -14.89 -22.35 6.96
N ARG A 196 -15.10 -23.02 8.10
CA ARG A 196 -15.08 -24.49 8.23
C ARG A 196 -13.87 -25.11 7.52
N PRO A 197 -12.66 -24.91 8.06
CA PRO A 197 -11.44 -25.47 7.50
C PRO A 197 -11.35 -26.98 7.78
N ASP A 198 -12.31 -27.73 7.24
CA ASP A 198 -12.42 -29.18 7.36
C ASP A 198 -11.43 -29.87 6.41
N LYS A 199 -11.45 -31.21 6.37
CA LYS A 199 -10.59 -32.00 5.49
C LYS A 199 -10.76 -31.58 4.03
N GLY A 200 -9.68 -31.06 3.43
CA GLY A 200 -9.66 -30.59 2.05
C GLY A 200 -9.69 -29.06 1.91
N TRP A 201 -9.77 -28.33 3.03
CA TRP A 201 -9.52 -26.89 3.09
C TRP A 201 -8.18 -26.56 2.46
N ILE A 202 -8.18 -25.54 1.61
CA ILE A 202 -6.98 -24.95 1.06
C ILE A 202 -6.75 -23.61 1.72
N ASP A 203 -5.48 -23.24 1.87
CA ASP A 203 -5.12 -21.92 2.37
C ASP A 203 -5.49 -20.84 1.32
N PRO A 204 -6.46 -19.95 1.59
CA PRO A 204 -6.83 -18.90 0.67
C PRO A 204 -5.74 -17.81 0.55
N THR A 205 -4.82 -17.73 1.52
CA THR A 205 -3.73 -16.74 1.48
C THR A 205 -2.69 -17.05 0.42
N SER A 206 -2.61 -18.31 -0.04
CA SER A 206 -1.68 -18.69 -1.10
C SER A 206 -1.97 -18.00 -2.44
N LEU A 207 -3.19 -17.47 -2.67
CA LEU A 207 -3.46 -16.64 -3.85
C LEU A 207 -2.56 -15.40 -3.88
N GLY A 208 -2.35 -14.75 -2.73
CA GLY A 208 -1.47 -13.59 -2.59
C GLY A 208 -0.01 -13.95 -2.92
N SER A 209 0.48 -15.08 -2.42
CA SER A 209 1.83 -15.57 -2.77
C SER A 209 1.99 -15.84 -4.27
N LEU A 210 0.96 -16.40 -4.92
CA LEU A 210 0.98 -16.59 -6.38
C LEU A 210 1.00 -15.26 -7.15
N GLN A 211 0.34 -14.23 -6.63
CA GLN A 211 0.38 -12.89 -7.21
C GLN A 211 1.77 -12.24 -7.03
N GLU A 212 2.36 -12.39 -5.85
CA GLU A 212 3.72 -11.90 -5.53
C GLU A 212 4.77 -12.59 -6.41
N ASP A 213 4.73 -13.91 -6.54
CA ASP A 213 5.64 -14.67 -7.40
C ASP A 213 5.52 -14.23 -8.87
N ALA A 214 4.30 -14.06 -9.37
CA ALA A 214 4.06 -13.58 -10.73
C ALA A 214 4.63 -12.17 -10.96
N ALA A 215 4.46 -11.27 -10.00
CA ALA A 215 4.98 -9.90 -10.08
C ALA A 215 6.51 -9.89 -10.03
N GLN A 216 7.12 -10.68 -9.15
CA GLN A 216 8.58 -10.79 -9.04
C GLN A 216 9.21 -11.33 -10.34
N GLU A 217 8.58 -12.31 -10.98
CA GLU A 217 9.05 -12.80 -12.29
C GLU A 217 8.88 -11.75 -13.40
N ALA A 218 7.80 -10.96 -13.37
CA ALA A 218 7.54 -9.90 -14.34
C ALA A 218 8.55 -8.74 -14.21
N ASP A 219 8.91 -8.35 -12.99
CA ASP A 219 9.93 -7.33 -12.72
C ASP A 219 11.30 -7.69 -13.31
N ASP A 220 11.60 -8.98 -13.38
CA ASP A 220 12.83 -9.48 -13.99
C ASP A 220 12.80 -9.61 -15.51
N ASP A 221 11.64 -9.46 -16.15
CA ASP A 221 11.46 -9.56 -17.59
C ASP A 221 12.28 -8.47 -18.33
N PRO A 222 13.10 -8.83 -19.33
CA PRO A 222 13.85 -7.87 -20.13
C PRO A 222 12.99 -6.76 -20.76
N ARG A 223 11.72 -7.03 -21.05
CA ARG A 223 10.74 -6.06 -21.54
C ARG A 223 10.48 -5.00 -20.49
N VAL A 224 10.19 -5.38 -19.24
CA VAL A 224 9.99 -4.42 -18.13
C VAL A 224 11.25 -3.57 -17.92
N LYS A 225 12.43 -4.21 -17.93
CA LYS A 225 13.72 -3.49 -17.84
C LYS A 225 13.89 -2.46 -18.96
N ALA A 226 13.47 -2.78 -20.19
CA ALA A 226 13.50 -1.85 -21.31
C ALA A 226 12.48 -0.69 -21.12
N LEU A 227 11.26 -0.99 -20.68
CA LEU A 227 10.22 0.02 -20.37
C LEU A 227 10.70 1.03 -19.32
N LEU A 228 11.31 0.53 -18.24
CA LEU A 228 11.91 1.34 -17.19
C LEU A 228 13.05 2.22 -17.73
N GLY A 229 13.86 1.69 -18.66
CA GLY A 229 14.91 2.44 -19.34
C GLY A 229 14.36 3.60 -20.19
N GLU A 230 13.29 3.36 -20.94
CA GLU A 230 12.62 4.40 -21.76
C GLU A 230 12.06 5.53 -20.87
N TRP A 231 11.34 5.18 -19.80
CA TRP A 231 10.81 6.16 -18.84
C TRP A 231 11.94 6.92 -18.13
N SER A 232 12.99 6.23 -17.69
CA SER A 232 14.15 6.85 -17.04
C SER A 232 14.86 7.84 -17.96
N ALA A 233 14.97 7.52 -19.25
CA ALA A 233 15.52 8.42 -20.26
C ALA A 233 14.67 9.69 -20.43
N CYS A 234 13.33 9.57 -20.43
CA CYS A 234 12.44 10.73 -20.40
C CYS A 234 12.71 11.61 -19.16
N MET A 235 12.71 11.00 -17.96
CA MET A 235 12.98 11.72 -16.72
C MET A 235 14.35 12.43 -16.73
N ALA A 236 15.38 11.77 -17.29
CA ALA A 236 16.71 12.34 -17.44
C ALA A 236 16.74 13.56 -18.40
N GLY A 237 15.94 13.55 -19.46
CA GLY A 237 15.73 14.69 -20.36
C GLY A 237 15.17 15.93 -19.64
N HIS A 238 14.45 15.71 -18.53
CA HIS A 238 13.92 16.76 -17.65
C HIS A 238 14.77 17.02 -16.40
N GLY A 239 15.99 16.49 -16.34
CA GLY A 239 16.94 16.73 -15.26
C GLY A 239 16.78 15.85 -14.02
N TYR A 240 15.94 14.81 -14.08
CA TYR A 240 15.74 13.85 -13.00
C TYR A 240 16.53 12.56 -13.26
N ARG A 241 17.38 12.16 -12.31
CA ARG A 241 18.13 10.89 -12.38
C ARG A 241 17.43 9.87 -11.52
N VAL A 242 16.57 9.08 -12.14
CA VAL A 242 15.76 8.05 -11.49
C VAL A 242 15.76 6.76 -12.29
N LYS A 243 15.82 5.59 -11.65
CA LYS A 243 15.89 4.28 -12.33
C LYS A 243 14.54 3.59 -12.47
N SER A 244 13.65 3.77 -11.50
CA SER A 244 12.31 3.20 -11.50
C SER A 244 11.33 4.19 -10.88
N PRO A 245 10.07 4.24 -11.35
CA PRO A 245 9.04 5.02 -10.67
C PRO A 245 8.80 4.57 -9.23
N LEU A 246 9.08 3.30 -8.91
CA LEU A 246 8.93 2.74 -7.57
C LEU A 246 10.01 3.25 -6.60
N THR A 247 11.19 3.60 -7.09
CA THR A 247 12.33 4.08 -6.29
C THR A 247 12.55 5.59 -6.41
N ALA A 248 11.83 6.27 -7.32
CA ALA A 248 12.03 7.67 -7.66
C ALA A 248 12.00 8.60 -6.44
N ARG A 249 11.06 8.38 -5.51
CA ARG A 249 10.93 9.17 -4.28
C ARG A 249 12.22 9.15 -3.45
N ASP A 250 12.79 7.96 -3.26
CA ASP A 250 14.00 7.77 -2.45
C ASP A 250 15.25 8.28 -3.18
N GLU A 251 15.35 8.00 -4.48
CA GLU A 251 16.48 8.44 -5.33
C GLU A 251 16.56 9.97 -5.42
N LEU A 252 15.40 10.64 -5.44
CA LEU A 252 15.31 12.10 -5.44
C LEU A 252 15.44 12.72 -4.04
N LYS A 253 15.49 11.91 -2.99
CA LYS A 253 15.59 12.35 -1.58
C LYS A 253 14.48 13.32 -1.17
N VAL A 254 13.28 13.13 -1.70
CA VAL A 254 12.10 13.97 -1.42
C VAL A 254 11.23 13.38 -0.31
N ASN A 255 11.87 12.69 0.64
CA ASN A 255 11.23 12.05 1.78
C ASN A 255 10.83 13.10 2.84
N GLY A 256 9.52 13.26 3.09
CA GLY A 256 9.02 13.86 4.33
C GLY A 256 8.40 15.27 4.28
N ASP A 257 8.27 15.94 3.13
CA ASP A 257 7.54 17.22 3.05
C ASP A 257 6.54 17.27 1.88
N ARG A 258 5.24 17.26 2.26
CA ARG A 258 4.06 17.38 1.38
C ARG A 258 4.07 18.64 0.51
N LYS A 259 4.80 19.68 0.91
CA LYS A 259 4.89 20.97 0.20
C LYS A 259 6.23 21.19 -0.45
N LEU A 260 7.10 20.19 -0.51
CA LEU A 260 8.34 20.33 -1.24
C LEU A 260 7.99 20.51 -2.72
N LYS A 261 7.98 21.76 -3.19
CA LYS A 261 7.65 22.11 -4.58
C LYS A 261 8.46 21.29 -5.59
N GLN A 262 9.65 20.83 -5.18
CA GLN A 262 10.48 19.91 -5.96
C GLN A 262 9.87 18.51 -6.09
N ALA A 263 9.29 17.95 -5.03
CA ALA A 263 8.61 16.65 -5.06
C ALA A 263 7.39 16.66 -5.99
N ILE A 264 6.56 17.71 -5.90
CA ILE A 264 5.39 17.89 -6.77
C ILE A 264 5.83 18.01 -8.23
N ARG A 265 6.81 18.88 -8.55
CA ARG A 265 7.31 19.01 -9.93
C ARG A 265 7.85 17.69 -10.48
N ALA A 266 8.60 16.94 -9.66
CA ALA A 266 9.14 15.65 -10.06
C ALA A 266 8.04 14.61 -10.30
N ALA A 267 7.03 14.52 -9.42
CA ALA A 267 5.92 13.59 -9.58
C ALA A 267 5.04 13.94 -10.80
N VAL A 268 4.78 15.23 -11.04
CA VAL A 268 4.06 15.68 -12.26
C VAL A 268 4.85 15.29 -13.52
N GLN A 269 6.17 15.45 -13.50
CA GLN A 269 7.02 15.02 -14.62
C GLN A 269 7.07 13.49 -14.76
N ASP A 270 7.05 12.74 -13.66
CA ASP A 270 6.97 11.27 -13.66
C ASP A 270 5.69 10.81 -14.38
N VAL A 271 4.52 11.33 -13.99
CA VAL A 271 3.25 11.02 -14.66
C VAL A 271 3.27 11.42 -16.14
N ALA A 272 3.87 12.56 -16.49
CA ALA A 272 4.03 12.95 -17.88
C ALA A 272 4.92 11.98 -18.67
N CYS A 273 6.06 11.56 -18.11
CA CYS A 273 6.94 10.57 -18.74
C CYS A 273 6.30 9.18 -18.83
N LYS A 274 5.49 8.78 -17.85
CA LYS A 274 4.68 7.55 -17.91
C LYS A 274 3.66 7.61 -19.04
N THR A 275 3.04 8.77 -19.24
CA THR A 275 2.07 9.00 -20.32
C THR A 275 2.76 8.96 -21.69
N GLU A 276 3.91 9.62 -21.84
CA GLU A 276 4.66 9.67 -23.10
C GLU A 276 5.17 8.29 -23.53
N THR A 277 5.57 7.46 -22.57
CA THR A 277 6.13 6.11 -22.83
C THR A 277 5.08 4.99 -22.80
N ASP A 278 3.82 5.31 -22.48
CA ASP A 278 2.75 4.35 -22.21
C ASP A 278 3.17 3.29 -21.16
N LEU A 279 3.99 3.71 -20.17
CA LEU A 279 4.70 2.83 -19.25
C LEU A 279 3.73 1.90 -18.51
N VAL A 280 2.72 2.48 -17.86
CA VAL A 280 1.78 1.77 -16.99
C VAL A 280 1.06 0.66 -17.75
N LYS A 281 0.52 0.98 -18.93
CA LYS A 281 -0.22 0.02 -19.75
C LYS A 281 0.69 -1.09 -20.30
N ARG A 282 1.90 -0.74 -20.76
CA ARG A 282 2.87 -1.72 -21.29
C ARG A 282 3.40 -2.64 -20.20
N TRP A 283 3.64 -2.12 -18.99
CA TRP A 283 4.06 -2.91 -17.84
C TRP A 283 2.92 -3.84 -17.39
N ALA A 284 1.70 -3.32 -17.23
CA ALA A 284 0.53 -4.11 -16.86
C ALA A 284 0.23 -5.25 -17.85
N ALA A 285 0.53 -5.07 -19.14
CA ALA A 285 0.41 -6.14 -20.12
C ALA A 285 1.40 -7.30 -19.84
N VAL A 286 2.63 -6.99 -19.41
CA VAL A 286 3.61 -8.02 -19.02
C VAL A 286 3.16 -8.71 -17.73
N ASP A 287 2.73 -7.97 -16.72
CA ASP A 287 2.22 -8.55 -15.47
C ASP A 287 1.05 -9.50 -15.72
N ALA A 288 0.12 -9.11 -16.61
CA ALA A 288 -1.01 -9.95 -16.99
C ALA A 288 -0.59 -11.24 -17.72
N GLU A 289 0.53 -11.26 -18.43
CA GLU A 289 1.07 -12.49 -19.03
C GLU A 289 1.60 -13.45 -17.95
N TYR A 290 2.34 -12.93 -16.97
CA TYR A 290 2.85 -13.74 -15.85
C TYR A 290 1.72 -14.25 -14.96
N GLN A 291 0.69 -13.44 -14.70
CA GLN A 291 -0.50 -13.93 -14.00
C GLN A 291 -1.21 -15.05 -14.78
N LYS A 292 -1.32 -14.97 -16.11
CA LYS A 292 -1.89 -16.06 -16.93
C LYS A 292 -1.05 -17.34 -16.83
N LYS A 293 0.27 -17.22 -16.78
CA LYS A 293 1.19 -18.36 -16.59
C LYS A 293 0.92 -19.04 -15.25
N VAL A 294 0.95 -18.29 -14.15
CA VAL A 294 0.70 -18.83 -12.80
C VAL A 294 -0.71 -19.41 -12.67
N ILE A 295 -1.73 -18.77 -13.26
CA ILE A 295 -3.09 -19.35 -13.34
C ILE A 295 -3.09 -20.70 -14.08
N GLY A 296 -2.30 -20.82 -15.15
CA GLY A 296 -2.13 -22.05 -15.91
C GLY A 296 -1.50 -23.18 -15.10
N GLU A 297 -0.50 -22.85 -14.29
CA GLU A 297 0.26 -23.78 -13.44
C GLU A 297 -0.53 -24.21 -12.19
N HIS A 298 -1.43 -23.36 -11.68
CA HIS A 298 -2.15 -23.57 -10.42
C HIS A 298 -3.66 -23.81 -10.57
N ARG A 299 -4.12 -24.33 -11.73
CA ARG A 299 -5.56 -24.52 -12.04
C ARG A 299 -6.35 -25.30 -11.00
N ASP A 300 -5.75 -26.35 -10.43
CA ASP A 300 -6.43 -27.18 -9.43
C ASP A 300 -6.63 -26.47 -8.10
N TYR A 301 -5.62 -25.70 -7.65
CA TYR A 301 -5.72 -24.85 -6.47
C TYR A 301 -6.81 -23.79 -6.67
N LEU A 302 -6.77 -23.06 -7.79
CA LEU A 302 -7.71 -21.97 -8.09
C LEU A 302 -9.16 -22.46 -8.24
N ARG A 303 -9.38 -23.66 -8.79
CA ARG A 303 -10.71 -24.29 -8.84
C ARG A 303 -11.24 -24.55 -7.43
N LYS A 304 -10.43 -25.19 -6.58
CA LYS A 304 -10.79 -25.47 -5.18
C LYS A 304 -11.03 -24.18 -4.39
N LEU A 305 -10.24 -23.13 -4.64
CA LEU A 305 -10.38 -21.83 -4.01
C LEU A 305 -11.75 -21.22 -4.30
N THR A 306 -12.13 -21.23 -5.58
CA THR A 306 -13.42 -20.70 -6.01
C THR A 306 -14.60 -21.48 -5.40
N GLU A 307 -14.48 -22.81 -5.29
CA GLU A 307 -15.48 -23.66 -4.66
C GLU A 307 -15.60 -23.34 -3.16
N GLN A 308 -14.47 -23.30 -2.45
CA GLN A 308 -14.39 -22.97 -1.02
C GLN A 308 -14.97 -21.57 -0.71
N GLN A 309 -14.65 -20.57 -1.54
CA GLN A 309 -15.20 -19.22 -1.41
C GLN A 309 -16.72 -19.21 -1.53
N ARG A 310 -17.29 -19.90 -2.54
CA ARG A 310 -18.75 -19.98 -2.72
C ARG A 310 -19.45 -20.62 -1.53
N GLU A 311 -18.89 -21.71 -1.01
CA GLU A 311 -19.44 -22.38 0.16
C GLU A 311 -19.37 -21.49 1.41
N THR A 312 -18.26 -20.78 1.60
CA THR A 312 -18.06 -19.86 2.73
C THR A 312 -19.08 -18.72 2.67
N VAL A 313 -19.29 -18.13 1.49
CA VAL A 313 -20.32 -17.10 1.27
C VAL A 313 -21.72 -17.64 1.49
N GLN A 314 -22.00 -18.87 1.06
CA GLN A 314 -23.30 -19.50 1.27
C GLN A 314 -23.58 -19.68 2.78
N ARG A 315 -22.61 -20.18 3.55
CA ARG A 315 -22.72 -20.28 5.02
C ARG A 315 -22.93 -18.90 5.66
N ALA A 316 -22.24 -17.88 5.19
CA ALA A 316 -22.43 -16.51 5.67
C ALA A 316 -23.85 -15.98 5.39
N ARG A 317 -24.43 -16.28 4.22
CA ARG A 317 -25.83 -15.92 3.92
C ARG A 317 -26.81 -16.63 4.84
N GLU A 318 -26.58 -17.90 5.16
CA GLU A 318 -27.41 -18.66 6.10
C GLU A 318 -27.41 -18.06 7.51
N VAL A 319 -26.26 -17.56 7.98
CA VAL A 319 -26.14 -16.86 9.28
C VAL A 319 -27.00 -15.59 9.32
N LEU A 320 -27.02 -14.84 8.22
CA LEU A 320 -27.75 -13.58 8.09
C LEU A 320 -29.27 -13.79 7.91
N GLY A 321 -29.68 -14.95 7.41
CA GLY A 321 -31.09 -15.25 7.12
C GLY A 321 -31.62 -14.53 5.88
N PRO A 322 -32.93 -14.63 5.60
CA PRO A 322 -33.55 -13.90 4.50
C PRO A 322 -33.43 -12.39 4.73
N GLN A 323 -32.99 -11.67 3.69
CA GLN A 323 -32.92 -10.20 3.67
C GLN A 323 -34.23 -9.58 3.23
#